data_AF-A0A7K2LS78-F1
#
_entry.id   AF-A0A7K2LS78-F1
#
_cell.length_a   1.000
_cell.length_b   1.000
_cell.length_c   1.000
_cell.angle_alpha   90.00
_cell.angle_beta   90.00
_cell.angle_gamma   90.00
#
_symmetry.space_group_name_H-M   'P 1'
#
loop_
_entity.id
_entity.type
_entity.pdbx_description
1 polymer ?
#
loop_
_entity_poly.entity_id
_entity_poly.type
_entity_poly.pdbx_seq_one_letter_code
_entity_poly.pdbx_strand_id
1 'polypeptide(L)'
;AGACRAAGVPLLVDAAQSLGWGPVPGDWSLLAASAHKWGGPPGVGLLVVRKGVRFAVRGPVDERESGRAAGFENIPAIVAAAASLRAVRAEAAGEAARLRELTERIRARVPHLVPDVEVVGDPERRLPGIVTFSCLYVDGEALLHELDREGFAVSSGSSCTSSTLTPSHVLRAMGVLSEGNVRVSLPAGTPAEDVERFLAVLPGVVAGVREKLGAGAPHAPQAVAGREELVLDALGKRCPIPVIELAKVIGDVPVGGTVRVLADDAAARLDIPAWCEMRGQEYAGEEPAPEGAAYVVRRVV
;
A
#
# COMPACT_ATOMS: atom_id res chain seq x y z
N ALA A 1 -16.24 -6.86 -15.78
CA ALA A 1 -16.50 -7.35 -17.16
C ALA A 1 -18.00 -7.34 -17.50
N GLY A 2 -18.84 -8.11 -16.78
CA GLY A 2 -20.28 -8.18 -17.07
C GLY A 2 -20.99 -6.82 -17.08
N ALA A 3 -20.74 -5.97 -16.09
CA ALA A 3 -21.31 -4.61 -16.03
C ALA A 3 -20.93 -3.74 -17.24
N CYS A 4 -19.64 -3.72 -17.63
CA CYS A 4 -19.18 -2.97 -18.80
C CYS A 4 -19.84 -3.47 -20.09
N ARG A 5 -19.96 -4.79 -20.26
CA ARG A 5 -20.64 -5.41 -21.39
C ARG A 5 -22.12 -5.02 -21.43
N ALA A 6 -22.82 -5.09 -20.30
CA ALA A 6 -24.23 -4.69 -20.20
C ALA A 6 -24.44 -3.21 -20.54
N ALA A 7 -23.49 -2.35 -20.19
CA ALA A 7 -23.51 -0.92 -20.50
C ALA A 7 -22.98 -0.56 -21.90
N GLY A 8 -22.47 -1.53 -22.67
CA GLY A 8 -21.84 -1.28 -23.97
C GLY A 8 -20.53 -0.46 -23.89
N VAL A 9 -19.86 -0.45 -22.72
CA VAL A 9 -18.64 0.33 -22.48
C VAL A 9 -17.39 -0.57 -22.58
N PRO A 10 -16.32 -0.14 -23.28
CA PRO A 10 -15.07 -0.91 -23.32
C PRO A 10 -14.42 -1.08 -21.95
N LEU A 11 -13.88 -2.27 -21.68
CA LEU A 11 -13.11 -2.55 -20.47
C LEU A 11 -11.62 -2.68 -20.80
N LEU A 12 -10.80 -1.77 -20.27
CA LEU A 12 -9.35 -1.90 -20.24
C LEU A 12 -8.94 -2.60 -18.94
N VAL A 13 -8.11 -3.63 -19.04
CA VAL A 13 -7.47 -4.30 -17.90
C VAL A 13 -5.96 -4.04 -17.95
N ASP A 14 -5.44 -3.40 -16.91
CA ASP A 14 -4.00 -3.41 -16.65
C ASP A 14 -3.61 -4.74 -16.00
N ALA A 15 -2.91 -5.56 -16.76
CA ALA A 15 -2.45 -6.89 -16.38
C ALA A 15 -0.96 -6.92 -16.04
N ALA A 16 -0.30 -5.76 -15.87
CA ALA A 16 1.14 -5.69 -15.68
C ALA A 16 1.62 -6.56 -14.51
N GLN A 17 0.86 -6.64 -13.42
CA GLN A 17 1.22 -7.44 -12.24
C GLN A 17 0.71 -8.89 -12.29
N SER A 18 -0.28 -9.20 -13.13
CA SER A 18 -0.97 -10.51 -13.14
C SER A 18 -0.56 -11.41 -14.30
N LEU A 19 -0.10 -10.84 -15.42
CA LEU A 19 0.12 -11.59 -16.67
C LEU A 19 1.19 -12.69 -16.54
N GLY A 20 2.20 -12.48 -15.70
CA GLY A 20 3.25 -13.47 -15.40
C GLY A 20 2.73 -14.69 -14.63
N TRP A 21 1.65 -14.53 -13.87
CA TRP A 21 1.10 -15.60 -13.01
C TRP A 21 0.05 -16.46 -13.72
N GLY A 22 -0.54 -15.97 -14.81
CA GLY A 22 -1.55 -16.74 -15.53
C GLY A 22 -2.25 -15.96 -16.63
N PRO A 23 -3.21 -16.61 -17.32
CA PRO A 23 -4.10 -15.93 -18.24
C PRO A 23 -4.99 -14.93 -17.47
N VAL A 24 -5.35 -13.83 -18.13
CA VAL A 24 -6.32 -12.86 -17.58
C VAL A 24 -7.71 -13.24 -18.11
N PRO A 25 -8.56 -13.86 -17.28
CA PRO A 25 -9.85 -14.36 -17.73
C PRO A 25 -10.85 -13.21 -17.95
N GLY A 26 -11.94 -13.54 -18.65
CA GLY A 26 -13.10 -12.68 -18.81
C GLY A 26 -13.10 -11.80 -20.06
N ASP A 27 -14.16 -11.01 -20.15
CA ASP A 27 -14.53 -10.26 -21.35
C ASP A 27 -13.97 -8.83 -21.35
N TRP A 28 -12.66 -8.69 -21.20
CA TRP A 28 -11.99 -7.41 -21.37
C TRP A 28 -11.94 -7.00 -22.85
N SER A 29 -12.01 -5.70 -23.14
CA SER A 29 -11.90 -5.15 -24.50
C SER A 29 -10.44 -4.88 -24.88
N LEU A 30 -9.67 -4.37 -23.91
CA LEU A 30 -8.24 -4.13 -24.03
C LEU A 30 -7.50 -4.73 -22.84
N LEU A 31 -6.28 -5.19 -23.05
CA LEU A 31 -5.38 -5.65 -22.01
C LEU A 31 -4.01 -4.99 -22.20
N ALA A 32 -3.53 -4.30 -21.17
CA ALA A 32 -2.22 -3.67 -21.15
C ALA A 32 -1.27 -4.41 -20.20
N ALA A 33 0.01 -4.51 -20.55
CA ALA A 33 1.02 -5.09 -19.67
C ALA A 33 2.43 -4.60 -20.03
N SER A 34 3.42 -4.75 -19.15
CA SER A 34 4.81 -4.35 -19.41
C SER A 34 5.81 -5.44 -19.04
N ALA A 35 6.78 -5.70 -19.93
CA ALA A 35 7.59 -6.91 -19.84
C ALA A 35 8.50 -6.99 -18.62
N HIS A 36 9.00 -5.85 -18.14
CA HIS A 36 9.82 -5.79 -16.92
C HIS A 36 9.09 -6.28 -15.66
N LYS A 37 7.76 -6.42 -15.70
CA LYS A 37 6.98 -6.97 -14.58
C LYS A 37 7.00 -8.49 -14.49
N TRP A 38 7.46 -9.18 -15.53
CA TRP A 38 7.59 -10.64 -15.55
C TRP A 38 9.00 -11.12 -15.93
N GLY A 39 10.01 -10.27 -15.70
CA GLY A 39 11.42 -10.59 -15.99
C GLY A 39 11.84 -10.41 -17.46
N GLY A 40 11.03 -9.72 -18.27
CA GLY A 40 11.44 -9.23 -19.59
C GLY A 40 12.21 -7.91 -19.50
N PRO A 41 12.77 -7.41 -20.61
CA PRO A 41 13.49 -6.14 -20.62
C PRO A 41 12.55 -4.93 -20.37
N PRO A 42 13.06 -3.84 -19.78
CA PRO A 42 12.34 -2.56 -19.77
C PRO A 42 12.22 -2.00 -21.19
N GLY A 43 11.27 -1.08 -21.38
CA GLY A 43 11.07 -0.39 -22.68
C GLY A 43 10.22 -1.16 -23.70
N VAL A 44 9.72 -2.36 -23.36
CA VAL A 44 8.73 -3.08 -24.18
C VAL A 44 7.46 -3.37 -23.37
N GLY A 45 6.32 -3.10 -24.01
CA GLY A 45 4.99 -3.30 -23.46
C GLY A 45 4.10 -4.06 -24.41
N LEU A 46 2.93 -4.45 -23.92
CA LEU A 46 1.91 -5.18 -24.65
C LEU A 46 0.59 -4.42 -24.54
N LEU A 47 -0.08 -4.19 -25.67
CA LEU A 47 -1.48 -3.80 -25.71
C LEU A 47 -2.23 -4.79 -26.60
N VAL A 48 -3.11 -5.58 -26.00
CA VAL A 48 -3.98 -6.52 -26.72
C VAL A 48 -5.33 -5.85 -26.94
N VAL A 49 -5.77 -5.79 -28.19
CA VAL A 49 -7.08 -5.26 -28.57
C VAL A 49 -7.94 -6.42 -29.06
N ARG A 50 -9.06 -6.69 -28.39
CA ARG A 50 -9.96 -7.79 -28.79
C ARG A 50 -10.57 -7.50 -30.17
N LYS A 51 -10.72 -8.54 -30.99
CA LYS A 51 -11.37 -8.44 -32.30
C LYS A 51 -12.75 -7.77 -32.18
N GLY A 52 -13.01 -6.81 -33.06
CA GLY A 52 -14.27 -6.03 -33.07
C GLY A 52 -14.26 -4.79 -32.18
N VAL A 53 -13.27 -4.62 -31.30
CA VAL A 53 -13.10 -3.39 -30.52
C VAL A 53 -12.48 -2.32 -31.41
N ARG A 54 -13.18 -1.19 -31.54
CA ARG A 54 -12.65 -0.01 -32.23
C ARG A 54 -11.54 0.60 -31.37
N PHE A 55 -10.38 0.79 -31.97
CA PHE A 55 -9.19 1.34 -31.33
C PHE A 55 -8.48 2.25 -32.33
N ALA A 56 -7.99 3.39 -31.85
CA ALA A 56 -7.18 4.32 -32.63
C ALA A 56 -6.00 4.77 -31.77
N VAL A 57 -4.80 4.75 -32.35
CA VAL A 57 -3.60 5.24 -31.70
C VAL A 57 -3.60 6.76 -31.63
N ARG A 58 -2.95 7.30 -30.60
CA ARG A 58 -2.65 8.73 -30.50
C ARG A 58 -1.27 8.97 -31.13
N GLY A 59 -1.17 9.92 -32.06
CA GLY A 59 0.10 10.31 -32.67
C GLY A 59 0.14 10.10 -34.18
N PRO A 60 1.34 10.21 -34.79
CA PRO A 60 1.54 10.00 -36.22
C PRO A 60 1.14 8.59 -36.64
N VAL A 61 0.53 8.47 -37.80
CA VAL A 61 0.21 7.18 -38.41
C VAL A 61 1.47 6.65 -39.11
N ASP A 62 1.79 5.38 -38.86
CA ASP A 62 2.85 4.60 -39.53
C ASP A 62 2.19 3.36 -40.14
N GLU A 63 2.69 2.83 -41.25
CA GLU A 63 2.16 1.60 -41.87
C GLU A 63 2.51 0.34 -41.05
N ARG A 64 3.58 0.42 -40.25
CA ARG A 64 4.02 -0.66 -39.35
C ARG A 64 2.95 -1.00 -38.32
N GLU A 65 2.96 -2.26 -37.87
CA GLU A 65 1.96 -2.79 -36.94
C GLU A 65 0.51 -2.53 -37.39
N SER A 66 0.25 -2.43 -38.70
CA SER A 66 -1.05 -2.05 -39.26
C SER A 66 -1.61 -0.71 -38.73
N GLY A 67 -0.74 0.27 -38.50
CA GLY A 67 -1.12 1.57 -37.93
C GLY A 67 -1.35 1.57 -36.42
N ARG A 68 -0.94 0.50 -35.71
CA ARG A 68 -1.15 0.35 -34.25
C ARG A 68 0.05 0.79 -33.41
N ALA A 69 1.22 0.97 -34.00
CA ALA A 69 2.39 1.52 -33.35
C ALA A 69 3.26 2.24 -34.39
N ALA A 70 3.81 3.39 -34.01
CA ALA A 70 4.72 4.14 -34.86
C ALA A 70 6.18 3.82 -34.52
N GLY A 71 7.06 3.90 -35.51
CA GLY A 71 8.50 3.69 -35.34
C GLY A 71 8.94 2.25 -35.60
N PHE A 72 10.26 2.05 -35.60
CA PHE A 72 10.86 0.73 -35.86
C PHE A 72 10.65 -0.22 -34.69
N GLU A 73 10.37 -1.48 -35.03
CA GLU A 73 10.14 -2.53 -34.04
C GLU A 73 11.43 -2.87 -33.31
N ASN A 74 11.37 -2.89 -31.98
CA ASN A 74 12.46 -3.43 -31.16
C ASN A 74 12.36 -4.96 -31.10
N ILE A 75 12.65 -5.62 -32.23
CA ILE A 75 12.54 -7.08 -32.39
C ILE A 75 13.28 -7.85 -31.28
N PRO A 76 14.52 -7.50 -30.89
CA PRO A 76 15.20 -8.18 -29.79
C PRO A 76 14.43 -8.09 -28.46
N ALA A 77 13.93 -6.90 -28.10
CA ALA A 77 13.17 -6.72 -26.87
C ALA A 77 11.82 -7.46 -26.90
N ILE A 78 11.14 -7.48 -28.06
CA ILE A 78 9.88 -8.21 -28.25
C ILE A 78 10.10 -9.72 -28.08
N VAL A 79 11.12 -10.28 -28.72
CA VAL A 79 11.47 -11.70 -28.60
C VAL A 79 11.85 -12.06 -27.16
N ALA A 80 12.67 -11.23 -26.51
CA ALA A 80 13.03 -11.42 -25.11
C ALA A 80 11.80 -11.37 -24.19
N ALA A 81 10.90 -10.41 -24.37
CA ALA A 81 9.67 -10.30 -23.57
C ALA A 81 8.77 -11.55 -23.70
N ALA A 82 8.64 -12.09 -24.92
CA ALA A 82 7.87 -13.31 -25.17
C ALA A 82 8.55 -14.56 -24.61
N ALA A 83 9.89 -14.65 -24.70
CA ALA A 83 10.66 -15.73 -24.10
C ALA A 83 10.55 -15.73 -22.57
N SER A 84 10.75 -14.57 -21.92
CA SER A 84 10.60 -14.42 -20.47
C SER A 84 9.19 -14.77 -20.00
N LEU A 85 8.15 -14.33 -20.72
CA LEU A 85 6.76 -14.66 -20.36
C LEU A 85 6.47 -16.16 -20.44
N ARG A 86 7.04 -16.87 -21.43
CA ARG A 86 6.90 -18.33 -21.52
C ARG A 86 7.62 -19.03 -20.37
N ALA A 87 8.85 -18.62 -20.07
CA ALA A 87 9.65 -19.19 -18.99
C ALA A 87 8.95 -19.02 -17.63
N VAL A 88 8.57 -17.80 -17.26
CA VAL A 88 7.92 -17.53 -15.97
C VAL A 88 6.59 -18.27 -15.81
N ARG A 89 5.80 -18.39 -16.90
CA ARG A 89 4.52 -19.12 -16.86
C ARG A 89 4.67 -20.62 -16.70
N ALA A 90 5.77 -21.21 -17.17
CA ALA A 90 6.03 -22.63 -17.00
C ALA A 90 6.22 -23.00 -15.52
N GLU A 91 6.73 -22.06 -14.72
CA GLU A 91 7.03 -22.26 -13.30
C GLU A 91 6.01 -21.58 -12.36
N ALA A 92 5.13 -20.74 -12.90
CA ALA A 92 4.25 -19.85 -12.14
C ALA A 92 3.41 -20.55 -11.07
N ALA A 93 2.88 -21.74 -11.34
CA ALA A 93 2.05 -22.45 -10.38
C ALA A 93 2.84 -22.93 -9.15
N GLY A 94 4.03 -23.51 -9.38
CA GLY A 94 4.91 -23.97 -8.30
C GLY A 94 5.46 -22.80 -7.50
N GLU A 95 5.91 -21.75 -8.19
CA GLU A 95 6.44 -20.57 -7.52
C GLU A 95 5.34 -19.80 -6.77
N ALA A 96 4.12 -19.74 -7.30
CA ALA A 96 2.99 -19.12 -6.59
C ALA A 96 2.70 -19.83 -5.27
N ALA A 97 2.75 -21.16 -5.23
CA ALA A 97 2.54 -21.92 -4.01
C ALA A 97 3.64 -21.61 -2.97
N ARG A 98 4.90 -21.61 -3.42
CA ARG A 98 6.07 -21.32 -2.57
C ARG A 98 6.04 -19.91 -2.01
N LEU A 99 5.80 -18.89 -2.85
CA LEU A 99 5.71 -17.50 -2.41
C LEU A 99 4.49 -17.24 -1.52
N ARG A 100 3.35 -17.91 -1.78
CA ARG A 100 2.19 -17.85 -0.87
C ARG A 100 2.57 -18.30 0.52
N GLU A 101 3.25 -19.45 0.65
CA GLU A 101 3.71 -19.93 1.96
C GLU A 101 4.61 -18.89 2.66
N LEU A 102 5.60 -18.36 1.94
CA LEU A 102 6.50 -17.34 2.49
C LEU A 102 5.77 -16.06 2.91
N THR A 103 4.86 -15.56 2.09
CA THR A 103 4.11 -14.35 2.45
C THR A 103 3.08 -14.61 3.54
N GLU A 104 2.49 -15.81 3.65
CA GLU A 104 1.64 -16.17 4.78
C GLU A 104 2.42 -16.18 6.10
N ARG A 105 3.68 -16.65 6.10
CA ARG A 105 4.54 -16.53 7.30
C ARG A 105 4.70 -15.07 7.73
N ILE A 106 4.92 -14.16 6.79
CA ILE A 106 5.03 -12.72 7.09
C ILE A 106 3.69 -12.20 7.64
N ARG A 107 2.58 -12.47 6.94
CA ARG A 107 1.24 -12.03 7.36
C ARG A 107 0.86 -12.51 8.76
N ALA A 108 1.17 -13.76 9.08
CA ALA A 108 0.85 -14.35 10.37
C ALA A 108 1.77 -13.81 11.49
N ARG A 109 3.08 -13.66 11.24
CA ARG A 109 4.04 -13.35 12.29
C ARG A 109 4.20 -11.87 12.58
N VAL A 110 4.10 -10.99 11.58
CA VAL A 110 4.30 -9.55 11.79
C VAL A 110 3.38 -8.99 12.88
N PRO A 111 2.06 -9.26 12.91
CA PRO A 111 1.17 -8.77 13.98
C PRO A 111 1.53 -9.25 15.39
N HIS A 112 2.24 -10.39 15.50
CA HIS A 112 2.68 -10.93 16.79
C HIS A 112 4.06 -10.42 17.22
N LEU A 113 4.89 -10.01 16.26
CA LEU A 113 6.25 -9.55 16.50
C LEU A 113 6.33 -8.02 16.66
N VAL A 114 5.41 -7.29 16.04
CA VAL A 114 5.40 -5.84 16.03
C VAL A 114 4.04 -5.36 16.55
N PRO A 115 3.99 -4.66 17.70
CA PRO A 115 2.76 -4.08 18.21
C PRO A 115 2.19 -3.03 17.26
N ASP A 116 0.87 -2.82 17.31
CA ASP A 116 0.20 -1.76 16.57
C ASP A 116 0.46 -1.84 15.04
N VAL A 117 0.24 -3.02 14.47
CA VAL A 117 0.41 -3.31 13.04
C VAL A 117 -0.88 -3.84 12.43
N GLU A 118 -1.21 -3.32 11.26
CA GLU A 118 -2.30 -3.80 10.41
C GLU A 118 -1.73 -4.43 9.14
N VAL A 119 -2.11 -5.69 8.86
CA VAL A 119 -1.79 -6.35 7.58
C VAL A 119 -2.93 -6.08 6.59
N VAL A 120 -2.59 -5.46 5.46
CA VAL A 120 -3.57 -4.95 4.49
C VAL A 120 -3.81 -5.95 3.36
N GLY A 121 -5.03 -5.92 2.82
CA GLY A 121 -5.44 -6.66 1.62
C GLY A 121 -6.06 -8.02 1.89
N ASP A 122 -6.85 -8.49 0.92
CA ASP A 122 -7.59 -9.76 0.98
C ASP A 122 -6.63 -10.94 1.21
N PRO A 123 -6.87 -11.81 2.22
CA PRO A 123 -5.95 -12.89 2.57
C PRO A 123 -5.80 -13.94 1.47
N GLU A 124 -6.83 -14.16 0.66
CA GLU A 124 -6.87 -15.23 -0.33
C GLU A 124 -6.68 -14.72 -1.77
N ARG A 125 -7.35 -13.62 -2.10
CA ARG A 125 -7.42 -13.02 -3.44
C ARG A 125 -6.32 -11.99 -3.66
N ARG A 126 -5.07 -12.42 -3.45
CA ARG A 126 -3.87 -11.60 -3.60
C ARG A 126 -2.83 -12.26 -4.50
N LEU A 127 -1.90 -11.43 -5.00
CA LEU A 127 -0.71 -11.92 -5.69
C LEU A 127 0.19 -12.69 -4.72
N PRO A 128 0.80 -13.80 -5.17
CA PRO A 128 1.44 -14.76 -4.28
C PRO A 128 2.67 -14.21 -3.56
N GLY A 129 3.41 -13.30 -4.17
CA GLY A 129 4.65 -12.73 -3.63
C GLY A 129 4.50 -11.35 -2.98
N ILE A 130 3.29 -10.84 -2.76
CA ILE A 130 3.10 -9.49 -2.20
C ILE A 130 2.43 -9.56 -0.83
N VAL A 131 3.03 -8.88 0.13
CA VAL A 131 2.41 -8.57 1.42
C VAL A 131 2.59 -7.09 1.72
N THR A 132 1.55 -6.48 2.25
CA THR A 132 1.55 -5.08 2.68
C THR A 132 1.07 -5.02 4.11
N PHE A 133 1.74 -4.24 4.93
CA PHE A 133 1.34 -3.95 6.30
C PHE A 133 1.68 -2.50 6.64
N SER A 134 0.97 -1.95 7.61
CA SER A 134 1.15 -0.59 8.12
C SER A 134 1.47 -0.67 9.61
N CYS A 135 2.48 0.07 10.05
CA CYS A 135 2.86 0.18 11.45
C CYS A 135 2.43 1.53 11.98
N LEU A 136 1.60 1.56 13.05
CA LEU A 136 1.27 2.83 13.68
C LEU A 136 2.51 3.49 14.28
N TYR A 137 2.46 4.83 14.34
CA TYR A 137 3.46 5.68 14.96
C TYR A 137 4.83 5.60 14.31
N VAL A 138 4.85 5.23 13.03
CA VAL A 138 6.07 5.05 12.25
C VAL A 138 5.98 5.90 10.99
N ASP A 139 7.04 6.66 10.74
CA ASP A 139 7.24 7.27 9.43
C ASP A 139 7.71 6.20 8.43
N GLY A 140 6.99 6.09 7.31
CA GLY A 140 7.23 5.05 6.32
C GLY A 140 8.61 5.15 5.68
N GLU A 141 9.06 6.36 5.33
CA GLU A 141 10.37 6.58 4.70
C GLU A 141 11.51 6.27 5.68
N ALA A 142 11.40 6.70 6.93
CA ALA A 142 12.37 6.33 7.98
C ALA A 142 12.46 4.80 8.16
N LEU A 143 11.32 4.09 8.13
CA LEU A 143 11.30 2.63 8.22
C LEU A 143 11.97 1.97 7.00
N LEU A 144 11.68 2.43 5.78
CA LEU A 144 12.35 1.93 4.58
C LEU A 144 13.86 2.16 4.63
N HIS A 145 14.30 3.33 5.08
CA HIS A 145 15.72 3.64 5.23
C HIS A 145 16.43 2.75 6.24
N GLU A 146 15.83 2.47 7.41
CA GLU A 146 16.45 1.56 8.38
C GLU A 146 16.42 0.10 7.89
N LEU A 147 15.39 -0.33 7.17
CA LEU A 147 15.37 -1.66 6.54
C LEU A 147 16.44 -1.81 5.45
N ASP A 148 16.71 -0.76 4.66
CA ASP A 148 17.78 -0.74 3.67
C ASP A 148 19.16 -0.91 4.33
N ARG A 149 19.39 -0.27 5.48
CA ARG A 149 20.62 -0.44 6.27
C ARG A 149 20.83 -1.87 6.78
N GLU A 150 19.75 -2.59 6.99
CA GLU A 150 19.73 -4.02 7.36
C GLU A 150 19.80 -4.94 6.12
N GLY A 151 19.95 -4.36 4.92
CA GLY A 151 20.12 -5.09 3.66
C GLY A 151 18.81 -5.52 3.00
N PHE A 152 17.68 -4.88 3.33
CA PHE A 152 16.38 -5.19 2.74
C PHE A 152 15.84 -4.05 1.86
N ALA A 153 15.76 -4.32 0.56
CA ALA A 153 15.10 -3.44 -0.39
C ALA A 153 13.57 -3.70 -0.39
N VAL A 154 12.82 -2.84 0.27
CA VAL A 154 11.35 -2.83 0.33
C VAL A 154 10.79 -1.53 -0.27
N SER A 155 9.48 -1.45 -0.48
CA SER A 155 8.83 -0.22 -0.96
C SER A 155 7.76 0.24 0.01
N SER A 156 7.41 1.52 0.01
CA SER A 156 6.12 1.96 0.56
C SER A 156 5.01 1.61 -0.45
N GLY A 157 3.80 1.35 0.07
CA GLY A 157 2.59 1.09 -0.74
C GLY A 157 2.12 2.28 -1.57
N SER A 158 2.79 3.42 -1.45
CA SER A 158 2.72 4.59 -2.33
C SER A 158 4.00 4.74 -3.16
N SER A 159 4.43 3.70 -3.89
CA SER A 159 5.74 3.64 -4.59
C SER A 159 6.10 4.80 -5.54
N CYS A 160 5.32 5.89 -5.63
CA CYS A 160 5.63 7.11 -6.38
C CYS A 160 5.21 8.45 -5.69
N THR A 161 5.22 8.61 -4.37
CA THR A 161 4.91 9.92 -3.73
C THR A 161 6.07 10.57 -2.97
N SER A 162 7.33 10.32 -3.36
CA SER A 162 8.49 11.04 -2.81
C SER A 162 8.44 12.57 -3.00
N SER A 163 7.53 13.08 -3.83
CA SER A 163 7.39 14.52 -4.12
C SER A 163 6.18 15.20 -3.48
N THR A 164 5.22 14.48 -2.87
CA THR A 164 3.94 15.10 -2.44
C THR A 164 3.49 14.79 -1.02
N LEU A 165 4.21 13.97 -0.23
CA LEU A 165 3.83 13.59 1.14
C LEU A 165 2.35 13.12 1.26
N THR A 166 1.74 12.72 0.14
CA THR A 166 0.32 12.42 0.08
C THR A 166 0.13 10.92 0.33
N PRO A 167 -0.82 10.52 1.18
CA PRO A 167 -1.15 9.12 1.43
C PRO A 167 -1.37 8.32 0.14
N SER A 168 -1.07 7.02 0.18
CA SER A 168 -1.41 6.12 -0.94
C SER A 168 -2.89 6.25 -1.29
N HIS A 169 -3.18 6.65 -2.53
CA HIS A 169 -4.57 6.73 -3.01
C HIS A 169 -5.29 5.38 -2.95
N VAL A 170 -4.55 4.26 -3.01
CA VAL A 170 -5.08 2.90 -2.88
C VAL A 170 -5.46 2.62 -1.43
N LEU A 171 -4.56 2.85 -0.47
CA LEU A 171 -4.86 2.64 0.96
C LEU A 171 -6.00 3.54 1.41
N ARG A 172 -6.03 4.78 0.92
CA ARG A 172 -7.16 5.70 1.09
C ARG A 172 -8.48 5.13 0.57
N ALA A 173 -8.49 4.57 -0.63
CA ALA A 173 -9.69 3.96 -1.21
C ALA A 173 -10.14 2.70 -0.43
N MET A 174 -9.20 2.04 0.27
CA MET A 174 -9.47 0.91 1.14
C MET A 174 -9.95 1.32 2.54
N GLY A 175 -9.70 2.58 2.96
CA GLY A 175 -10.06 3.06 4.29
C GLY A 175 -9.19 2.47 5.41
N VAL A 176 -7.95 2.07 5.09
CA VAL A 176 -7.00 1.45 6.03
C VAL A 176 -5.86 2.41 6.40
N LEU A 177 -5.06 2.05 7.40
CA LEU A 177 -3.90 2.84 7.82
C LEU A 177 -2.94 3.11 6.66
N SER A 178 -2.66 4.38 6.42
CA SER A 178 -1.74 4.83 5.38
C SER A 178 -0.34 5.09 5.90
N GLU A 179 -0.21 5.34 7.21
CA GLU A 179 1.05 5.57 7.90
C GLU A 179 1.91 4.31 8.07
N GLY A 180 3.24 4.50 8.15
CA GLY A 180 4.19 3.41 8.38
C GLY A 180 4.06 2.24 7.40
N ASN A 181 3.58 2.49 6.17
CA ASN A 181 3.23 1.43 5.24
C ASN A 181 4.45 0.81 4.55
N VAL A 182 4.53 -0.52 4.60
CA VAL A 182 5.57 -1.32 3.95
C VAL A 182 4.92 -2.33 3.01
N ARG A 183 5.37 -2.36 1.75
CA ARG A 183 5.09 -3.40 0.77
C ARG A 183 6.35 -4.25 0.57
N VAL A 184 6.27 -5.49 1.02
CA VAL A 184 7.27 -6.51 0.73
C VAL A 184 6.85 -7.25 -0.54
N SER A 185 7.74 -7.29 -1.52
CA SER A 185 7.56 -8.02 -2.79
C SER A 185 8.66 -9.06 -2.88
N LEU A 186 8.30 -10.34 -2.86
CA LEU A 186 9.23 -11.47 -2.94
C LEU A 186 9.41 -11.86 -4.42
N PRO A 187 10.60 -11.70 -5.01
CA PRO A 187 10.89 -12.22 -6.34
C PRO A 187 10.82 -13.74 -6.43
N ALA A 188 10.80 -14.25 -7.66
CA ALA A 188 10.94 -15.69 -7.88
C ALA A 188 12.29 -16.18 -7.32
N GLY A 189 12.28 -17.32 -6.62
CA GLY A 189 13.47 -17.91 -6.01
C GLY A 189 13.90 -17.30 -4.67
N THR A 190 13.16 -16.34 -4.08
CA THR A 190 13.47 -15.81 -2.74
C THR A 190 13.65 -16.92 -1.71
N PRO A 191 14.80 -17.05 -1.05
CA PRO A 191 15.02 -18.12 -0.09
C PRO A 191 14.20 -17.91 1.19
N ALA A 192 13.85 -19.00 1.87
CA ALA A 192 13.08 -18.93 3.10
C ALA A 192 13.88 -18.25 4.24
N GLU A 193 15.21 -18.42 4.26
CA GLU A 193 16.07 -17.76 5.24
C GLU A 193 16.05 -16.23 5.15
N ASP A 194 15.81 -15.64 3.97
CA ASP A 194 15.68 -14.18 3.84
C ASP A 194 14.41 -13.68 4.54
N VAL A 195 13.32 -14.45 4.47
CA VAL A 195 12.06 -14.15 5.15
C VAL A 195 12.23 -14.28 6.66
N GLU A 196 12.92 -15.31 7.13
CA GLU A 196 13.22 -15.47 8.56
C GLU A 196 14.14 -14.36 9.08
N ARG A 197 15.17 -13.96 8.31
CA ARG A 197 16.03 -12.81 8.65
C ARG A 197 15.22 -11.52 8.73
N PHE A 198 14.33 -11.28 7.76
CA PHE A 198 13.47 -10.10 7.75
C PHE A 198 12.59 -10.05 9.00
N LEU A 199 11.94 -11.17 9.36
CA LEU A 199 11.08 -11.26 10.54
C LEU A 199 11.86 -11.10 11.86
N ALA A 200 13.13 -11.52 11.90
CA ALA A 200 13.98 -11.34 13.08
C ALA A 200 14.37 -9.87 13.30
N VAL A 201 14.64 -9.13 12.22
CA VAL A 201 15.15 -7.74 12.27
C VAL A 201 14.01 -6.72 12.44
N LEU A 202 12.86 -6.98 11.80
CA LEU A 202 11.75 -6.02 11.72
C LEU A 202 11.33 -5.41 13.07
N PRO A 203 11.19 -6.16 14.18
CA PRO A 203 10.76 -5.57 15.46
C PRO A 203 11.73 -4.53 16.02
N GLY A 204 13.04 -4.80 15.92
CA GLY A 204 14.08 -3.89 16.38
C GLY A 204 14.10 -2.60 15.56
N VAL A 205 13.95 -2.74 14.25
CA VAL A 205 13.88 -1.58 13.33
C VAL A 205 12.66 -0.72 13.63
N VAL A 206 11.47 -1.32 13.74
CA VAL A 206 10.24 -0.57 14.04
C VAL A 206 10.33 0.12 15.40
N ALA A 207 10.84 -0.56 16.43
CA ALA A 207 11.04 0.04 17.75
C ALA A 207 11.98 1.25 17.70
N GLY A 208 13.10 1.14 17.00
CA GLY A 208 14.06 2.24 16.84
C GLY A 208 13.48 3.45 16.11
N VAL A 209 12.61 3.24 15.11
CA VAL A 209 11.93 4.36 14.42
C VAL A 209 10.89 5.02 15.34
N ARG A 210 10.11 4.23 16.10
CA ARG A 210 9.14 4.76 17.08
C ARG A 210 9.81 5.60 18.17
N GLU A 211 10.98 5.19 18.63
CA GLU A 211 11.74 5.92 19.65
C GLU A 211 12.16 7.31 19.15
N LYS A 212 12.65 7.40 17.91
CA LYS A 212 13.06 8.69 17.29
C LYS A 212 11.90 9.69 17.15
N LEU A 213 10.67 9.20 16.98
CA LEU A 213 9.46 10.02 16.90
C LEU A 213 8.85 10.33 18.29
N GLY A 214 9.47 9.86 19.37
CA GLY A 214 8.93 10.01 20.73
C GLY A 214 7.60 9.29 20.94
N ALA A 215 7.36 8.20 20.20
CA ALA A 215 6.19 7.32 20.30
C ALA A 215 6.46 6.07 21.17
N GLY A 216 7.56 6.06 21.93
CA GLY A 216 7.94 4.93 22.77
C GLY A 216 6.99 4.72 23.94
N ALA A 217 6.27 3.59 23.92
CA ALA A 217 5.33 3.05 24.92
C ALA A 217 4.19 4.01 25.37
N PRO A 218 2.97 3.51 25.65
CA PRO A 218 1.91 4.34 26.21
C PRO A 218 2.44 5.03 27.49
N HIS A 219 2.46 6.36 27.47
CA HIS A 219 2.74 7.12 28.69
C HIS A 219 1.66 6.74 29.71
N ALA A 220 2.05 6.46 30.95
CA ALA A 220 1.07 6.30 32.02
C ALA A 220 0.20 7.56 32.04
N PRO A 221 -1.14 7.43 32.10
CA PRO A 221 -2.03 8.59 32.01
C PRO A 221 -1.61 9.60 33.07
N GLN A 222 -1.16 10.77 32.64
CA GLN A 222 -1.01 11.87 33.56
C GLN A 222 -2.41 12.39 33.75
N ALA A 223 -3.02 12.09 34.89
CA ALA A 223 -4.37 12.53 35.21
C ALA A 223 -4.44 14.07 35.13
N VAL A 224 -4.76 14.61 33.96
CA VAL A 224 -5.17 15.99 33.80
C VAL A 224 -6.59 16.01 34.35
N ALA A 225 -6.73 16.54 35.56
CA ALA A 225 -7.99 16.60 36.25
C ALA A 225 -9.09 17.26 35.37
N GLY A 226 -10.07 16.46 34.96
CA GLY A 226 -11.46 16.91 34.80
C GLY A 226 -11.83 17.68 33.52
N ARG A 227 -11.12 17.55 32.40
CA ARG A 227 -11.62 18.07 31.12
C ARG A 227 -12.40 17.00 30.36
N GLU A 228 -13.72 17.19 30.22
CA GLU A 228 -14.58 16.36 29.36
C GLU A 228 -14.21 16.50 27.88
N GLU A 229 -13.59 17.63 27.50
CA GLU A 229 -13.17 17.94 26.14
C GLU A 229 -11.73 18.48 26.14
N LEU A 230 -10.88 17.92 25.27
CA LEU A 230 -9.52 18.36 25.02
C LEU A 230 -9.37 18.75 23.55
N VAL A 231 -8.70 19.86 23.27
CA VAL A 231 -8.34 20.25 21.89
C VAL A 231 -6.84 20.02 21.71
N LEU A 232 -6.49 19.27 20.68
CA LEU A 232 -5.12 19.00 20.24
C LEU A 232 -4.84 19.77 18.95
N ASP A 233 -3.88 20.69 18.99
CA ASP A 233 -3.44 21.43 17.81
C ASP A 233 -2.29 20.71 17.10
N ALA A 234 -2.60 20.09 15.96
CA ALA A 234 -1.66 19.43 15.08
C ALA A 234 -1.61 20.10 13.68
N LEU A 235 -2.01 21.37 13.57
CA LEU A 235 -1.93 22.12 12.32
C LEU A 235 -0.47 22.25 11.84
N GLY A 236 -0.25 22.07 10.54
CA GLY A 236 1.07 22.09 9.90
C GLY A 236 1.90 20.81 10.15
N LYS A 237 1.42 19.88 10.97
CA LYS A 237 2.08 18.60 11.22
C LYS A 237 1.58 17.55 10.22
N ARG A 238 2.48 16.68 9.76
CA ARG A 238 2.18 15.59 8.84
C ARG A 238 2.13 14.26 9.56
N CYS A 239 1.38 13.31 8.99
CA CYS A 239 1.43 11.90 9.35
C CYS A 239 2.88 11.41 9.60
N PRO A 240 3.17 10.67 10.68
CA PRO A 240 2.25 10.12 11.69
C PRO A 240 1.98 11.04 12.91
N ILE A 241 2.42 12.30 12.88
CA ILE A 241 2.46 13.14 14.09
C ILE A 241 1.08 13.42 14.72
N PRO A 242 0.01 13.78 13.97
CA PRO A 242 -1.30 14.01 14.57
C PRO A 242 -1.83 12.78 15.34
N VAL A 243 -1.57 11.57 14.85
CA VAL A 243 -1.99 10.31 15.48
C VAL A 243 -1.14 10.01 16.72
N ILE A 244 0.17 10.26 16.67
CA ILE A 244 1.07 10.12 17.84
C ILE A 244 0.63 11.04 18.97
N GLU A 245 0.32 12.29 18.66
CA GLU A 245 -0.10 13.26 19.67
C GLU A 245 -1.48 12.92 20.25
N LEU A 246 -2.43 12.49 19.41
CA LEU A 246 -3.72 11.97 19.86
C LEU A 246 -3.53 10.80 20.84
N ALA A 247 -2.68 9.84 20.48
CA ALA A 247 -2.43 8.67 21.32
C ALA A 247 -1.79 9.00 22.67
N LYS A 248 -1.01 10.09 22.76
CA LYS A 248 -0.43 10.57 24.01
C LYS A 248 -1.47 11.17 24.96
N VAL A 249 -2.48 11.85 24.41
CA VAL A 249 -3.41 12.66 25.21
C VAL A 249 -4.78 12.02 25.43
N ILE A 250 -5.15 10.99 24.65
CA ILE A 250 -6.45 10.30 24.80
C ILE A 250 -6.63 9.69 26.19
N GLY A 251 -5.54 9.28 26.85
CA GLY A 251 -5.57 8.74 28.21
C GLY A 251 -5.87 9.78 29.28
N ASP A 252 -5.76 11.07 28.95
CA ASP A 252 -5.91 12.18 29.88
C ASP A 252 -7.36 12.68 29.96
N VAL A 253 -8.23 12.32 28.99
CA VAL A 253 -9.69 12.56 29.07
C VAL A 253 -10.39 11.39 29.76
N PRO A 254 -11.47 11.62 30.54
CA PRO A 254 -12.24 10.53 31.12
C PRO A 254 -12.92 9.67 30.05
N VAL A 255 -13.31 8.43 30.39
CA VAL A 255 -14.16 7.62 29.50
C VAL A 255 -15.46 8.38 29.21
N GLY A 256 -15.83 8.48 27.94
CA GLY A 256 -16.91 9.33 27.43
C GLY A 256 -16.47 10.75 27.03
N GLY A 257 -15.31 11.20 27.50
CA GLY A 257 -14.70 12.48 27.10
C GLY A 257 -14.16 12.45 25.67
N THR A 258 -13.96 13.63 25.09
CA THR A 258 -13.59 13.79 23.68
C THR A 258 -12.28 14.55 23.49
N VAL A 259 -11.46 14.10 22.53
CA VAL A 259 -10.31 14.84 22.00
C VAL A 259 -10.66 15.34 20.60
N ARG A 260 -10.49 16.64 20.36
CA ARG A 260 -10.64 17.28 19.06
C ARG A 260 -9.26 17.55 18.49
N VAL A 261 -8.90 16.83 17.43
CA VAL A 261 -7.60 16.98 16.76
C VAL A 261 -7.75 17.95 15.59
N LEU A 262 -7.15 19.13 15.69
CA LEU A 262 -7.06 20.09 14.60
C LEU A 262 -5.92 19.67 13.67
N ALA A 263 -6.20 19.37 12.41
CA ALA A 263 -5.19 19.02 11.43
C ALA A 263 -5.57 19.47 10.01
N ASP A 264 -4.57 19.91 9.26
CA ASP A 264 -4.65 20.29 7.84
C ASP A 264 -4.06 19.20 6.91
N ASP A 265 -3.61 18.10 7.49
CA ASP A 265 -3.07 16.96 6.75
C ASP A 265 -4.17 16.07 6.18
N ALA A 266 -4.09 15.76 4.88
CA ALA A 266 -5.07 14.91 4.21
C ALA A 266 -5.05 13.46 4.70
N ALA A 267 -3.93 13.02 5.30
CA ALA A 267 -3.76 11.71 5.91
C ALA A 267 -4.59 11.55 7.19
N ALA A 268 -4.74 12.62 7.99
CA ALA A 268 -5.47 12.60 9.26
C ALA A 268 -6.92 12.11 9.11
N ARG A 269 -7.58 12.44 7.99
CA ARG A 269 -8.93 11.96 7.64
C ARG A 269 -9.02 10.44 7.53
N LEU A 270 -7.92 9.75 7.26
CA LEU A 270 -7.86 8.29 7.13
C LEU A 270 -7.27 7.66 8.38
N ASP A 271 -6.16 8.20 8.86
CA ASP A 271 -5.40 7.56 9.92
C ASP A 271 -6.08 7.74 11.29
N ILE A 272 -6.78 8.84 11.56
CA ILE A 272 -7.50 9.02 12.84
C ILE A 272 -8.66 8.02 12.99
N PRO A 273 -9.58 7.85 12.02
CA PRO A 273 -10.62 6.82 12.11
C PRO A 273 -10.05 5.41 12.23
N ALA A 274 -9.04 5.07 11.41
CA ALA A 274 -8.41 3.75 11.45
C ALA A 274 -7.70 3.49 12.78
N TRP A 275 -7.03 4.51 13.35
CA TRP A 275 -6.47 4.45 14.69
C TRP A 275 -7.54 4.22 15.76
N CYS A 276 -8.69 4.89 15.66
CA CYS A 276 -9.81 4.71 16.60
C CYS A 276 -10.29 3.26 16.59
N GLU A 277 -10.51 2.68 15.40
CA GLU A 277 -10.88 1.26 15.26
C GLU A 277 -9.83 0.35 15.90
N MET A 278 -8.54 0.59 15.61
CA MET A 278 -7.46 -0.25 16.10
C MET A 278 -7.24 -0.15 17.62
N ARG A 279 -7.56 0.99 18.23
CA ARG A 279 -7.40 1.25 19.68
C ARG A 279 -8.70 1.14 20.48
N GLY A 280 -9.80 0.74 19.83
CA GLY A 280 -11.11 0.60 20.46
C GLY A 280 -11.70 1.92 20.96
N GLN A 281 -11.39 3.03 20.28
CA GLN A 281 -11.97 4.35 20.52
C GLN A 281 -13.09 4.64 19.52
N GLU A 282 -13.93 5.62 19.81
CA GLU A 282 -15.01 6.01 18.89
C GLU A 282 -14.59 7.25 18.09
N TYR A 283 -14.61 7.14 16.77
CA TYR A 283 -14.50 8.30 15.89
C TYR A 283 -15.88 8.97 15.75
N ALA A 284 -16.06 10.14 16.36
CA ALA A 284 -17.33 10.84 16.45
C ALA A 284 -17.63 11.74 15.23
N GLY A 285 -16.63 11.98 14.37
CA GLY A 285 -16.81 12.66 13.09
C GLY A 285 -15.76 13.73 12.77
N GLU A 286 -15.98 14.43 11.67
CA GLU A 286 -15.18 15.55 11.18
C GLU A 286 -16.01 16.83 11.22
N GLU A 287 -15.45 17.89 11.81
CA GLU A 287 -16.05 19.22 11.88
C GLU A 287 -15.20 20.25 11.12
N PRO A 288 -15.80 21.27 10.49
CA PRO A 288 -15.06 22.37 9.90
C PRO A 288 -14.27 23.16 10.97
N ALA A 289 -13.03 23.50 10.68
CA ALA A 289 -12.19 24.38 11.51
C ALA A 289 -11.73 25.60 10.70
N PRO A 290 -11.31 26.71 11.35
CA PRO A 290 -10.80 27.89 10.64
C PRO A 290 -9.63 27.58 9.70
N GLU A 291 -8.78 26.66 10.10
CA GLU A 291 -7.69 26.08 9.31
C GLU A 291 -7.79 24.55 9.39
N GLY A 292 -7.79 23.86 8.24
CA GLY A 292 -7.91 22.40 8.19
C GLY A 292 -9.30 21.88 8.61
N ALA A 293 -9.30 20.79 9.39
CA ALA A 293 -10.49 20.17 9.95
C ALA A 293 -10.25 19.75 11.41
N ALA A 294 -11.34 19.63 12.18
CA ALA A 294 -11.33 19.11 13.53
C ALA A 294 -11.87 17.67 13.53
N TYR A 295 -11.03 16.70 13.88
CA TYR A 295 -11.41 15.30 13.98
C TYR A 295 -11.76 14.99 15.44
N VAL A 296 -13.00 14.56 15.70
CA VAL A 296 -13.50 14.34 17.06
C VAL A 296 -13.39 12.86 17.41
N VAL A 297 -12.68 12.56 18.49
CA VAL A 297 -12.45 11.20 18.99
C VAL A 297 -12.98 11.11 20.42
N ARG A 298 -13.87 10.15 20.68
CA ARG A 298 -14.39 9.88 22.01
C ARG A 298 -13.67 8.69 22.64
N ARG A 299 -13.23 8.88 23.88
CA ARG A 299 -12.62 7.81 24.66
C ARG A 299 -13.67 6.80 25.10
N VAL A 300 -13.49 5.54 24.76
CA VAL A 300 -14.41 4.45 25.13
C VAL A 300 -13.80 3.54 26.22
N VAL A 301 -12.46 3.41 26.24
CA VAL A 301 -11.70 2.57 27.18
C VAL A 301 -10.64 3.36 27.93
#